data_AF-L9XBD5-F1
#
_entry.id   AF-L9XBD5-F1
#
_cell.length_a   1.000
_cell.length_b   1.000
_cell.length_c   1.000
_cell.angle_alpha   90.00
_cell.angle_beta   90.00
_cell.angle_gamma   90.00
#
_symmetry.space_group_name_H-M   'P 1'
#
loop_
_entity.id
_entity.type
_entity.pdbx_description
1 polymer ?
#
loop_
_entity_poly.entity_id
_entity_poly.type
_entity_poly.pdbx_seq_one_letter_code
_entity_poly.pdbx_strand_id
1 'polypeptide(L)'
;MALDRIDAAAIVGFVALIAASTVLEGVLVAAALGGFALSLASWRLYGGRPWEALAWLAWVGAAVSIVVVPGGAPFVVAFFGCLLGGLGLLLAARLEWLPSIWDATEPAEVDERAD
;
A
#
# COMPACT_ATOMS: atom_id res chain seq x y z
N MET A 1 0.89 -9.91 16.23
CA MET A 1 1.64 -8.98 15.37
C MET A 1 2.11 -7.80 16.21
N ALA A 2 3.41 -7.53 16.26
CA ALA A 2 3.90 -6.29 16.86
C ALA A 2 3.73 -5.14 15.85
N LEU A 3 3.27 -3.99 16.33
CA LEU A 3 3.09 -2.79 15.53
C LEU A 3 4.47 -2.21 15.19
N ASP A 4 4.83 -2.14 13.91
CA ASP A 4 6.13 -1.63 13.49
C ASP A 4 6.13 -0.08 13.40
N ARG A 5 7.31 0.51 13.21
CA ARG A 5 7.43 1.98 13.12
C ARG A 5 6.64 2.56 11.94
N ILE A 6 6.51 1.81 10.84
CA ILE A 6 5.80 2.24 9.65
C ILE A 6 4.29 2.20 9.89
N ASP A 7 3.80 1.23 10.68
CA ASP A 7 2.41 1.16 11.14
C ASP A 7 2.06 2.37 12.01
N ALA A 8 2.95 2.75 12.93
CA ALA A 8 2.75 3.96 13.74
C ALA A 8 2.69 5.22 12.87
N ALA A 9 3.62 5.36 11.91
CA ALA A 9 3.61 6.47 10.96
C ALA A 9 2.33 6.50 10.11
N ALA A 10 1.87 5.33 9.65
CA ALA A 10 0.61 5.18 8.92
C ALA A 10 -0.57 5.71 9.74
N ILE A 11 -0.70 5.26 10.99
CA ILE A 11 -1.77 5.67 11.90
C ILE A 11 -1.74 7.19 12.12
N VAL A 12 -0.57 7.75 12.45
CA VAL A 12 -0.43 9.19 12.71
C VAL A 12 -0.79 10.00 11.46
N GLY A 13 -0.33 9.59 10.28
CA GLY A 13 -0.66 10.27 9.03
C GLY A 13 -2.15 10.19 8.69
N PHE A 14 -2.82 9.06 8.93
CA PHE A 14 -4.27 8.96 8.77
C PHE A 14 -5.03 9.86 9.74
N VAL A 15 -4.63 9.89 11.02
CA VAL A 15 -5.24 10.81 12.01
C VAL A 15 -5.07 12.26 11.58
N ALA A 16 -3.88 12.64 11.09
CA ALA A 16 -3.62 13.98 10.59
C ALA A 16 -4.48 14.31 9.33
N LEU A 17 -4.63 13.36 8.41
CA LEU A 17 -5.48 13.52 7.22
C LEU A 17 -6.96 13.65 7.57
N ILE A 18 -7.45 12.88 8.55
CA ILE A 18 -8.83 12.98 9.05
C ILE A 18 -9.04 14.35 9.69
N ALA A 19 -8.10 14.86 10.47
CA ALA A 19 -8.18 16.20 11.03
C ALA A 19 -8.20 17.27 9.91
N ALA A 20 -7.30 17.13 8.92
CA ALA A 20 -7.19 18.06 7.80
C ALA A 20 -8.44 18.08 6.91
N SER A 21 -9.15 16.96 6.78
CA SER A 21 -10.37 16.89 5.95
C SER A 21 -11.56 17.69 6.50
N THR A 22 -11.49 18.12 7.77
CA THR A 22 -12.51 19.00 8.36
C THR A 22 -12.38 20.46 7.92
N VAL A 23 -11.22 20.83 7.32
CA VAL A 23 -10.87 22.21 6.96
C VAL A 23 -10.48 22.36 5.50
N LEU A 24 -9.96 21.31 4.86
CA LEU A 24 -9.50 21.33 3.48
C LEU A 24 -10.55 20.80 2.50
N GLU A 25 -10.47 21.24 1.26
CA GLU A 25 -11.25 20.68 0.17
C GLU A 25 -10.90 19.20 -0.09
N GLY A 26 -11.90 18.41 -0.47
CA GLY A 26 -11.75 16.98 -0.68
C GLY A 26 -10.66 16.60 -1.69
N VAL A 27 -10.45 17.42 -2.72
CA VAL A 27 -9.38 17.21 -3.72
C VAL A 27 -7.98 17.35 -3.09
N LEU A 28 -7.79 18.33 -2.20
CA LEU A 28 -6.52 18.52 -1.50
C LEU A 28 -6.25 17.37 -0.53
N VAL A 29 -7.28 16.91 0.17
CA VAL A 29 -7.20 15.75 1.08
C VAL A 29 -6.87 14.49 0.29
N ALA A 30 -7.50 14.28 -0.87
CA ALA A 30 -7.22 13.14 -1.74
C ALA A 30 -5.78 13.18 -2.27
N ALA A 31 -5.30 14.34 -2.71
CA ALA A 31 -3.90 14.50 -3.14
C ALA A 31 -2.91 14.20 -2.00
N ALA A 32 -3.19 14.71 -0.79
CA ALA A 32 -2.37 14.44 0.39
C ALA A 32 -2.37 12.96 0.78
N LEU A 33 -3.54 12.30 0.74
CA LEU A 33 -3.69 10.87 0.95
C LEU A 33 -2.88 10.07 -0.09
N GLY A 34 -2.96 10.44 -1.37
CA GLY A 34 -2.22 9.79 -2.44
C GLY A 34 -0.70 9.90 -2.25
N GLY A 35 -0.21 11.10 -1.94
CA GLY A 35 1.22 11.31 -1.64
C GLY A 35 1.68 10.53 -0.41
N PHE A 36 0.86 10.50 0.64
CA PHE A 36 1.14 9.75 1.86
C PHE A 36 1.20 8.23 1.61
N ALA A 37 0.21 7.68 0.90
CA ALA A 37 0.18 6.27 0.53
C ALA A 37 1.39 5.89 -0.36
N LEU A 38 1.80 6.76 -1.29
CA LEU A 38 2.99 6.53 -2.11
C LEU A 38 4.29 6.51 -1.28
N SER A 39 4.39 7.36 -0.27
CA SER A 39 5.51 7.35 0.67
C SER A 39 5.57 6.02 1.46
N LEU A 40 4.42 5.55 1.97
CA LEU A 40 4.34 4.26 2.67
C LEU A 40 4.68 3.09 1.74
N ALA A 41 4.18 3.10 0.50
CA ALA A 41 4.50 2.10 -0.50
C ALA A 41 6.02 2.00 -0.71
N SER A 42 6.69 3.14 -0.82
CA SER A 42 8.14 3.22 -0.98
C SER A 42 8.87 2.58 0.21
N TRP A 43 8.50 2.93 1.45
CA TRP A 43 9.12 2.37 2.65
C TRP A 43 8.89 0.86 2.78
N ARG A 44 7.68 0.36 2.46
CA ARG A 44 7.38 -1.07 2.48
C ARG A 44 8.18 -1.84 1.43
N LEU A 45 8.38 -1.26 0.25
CA LEU A 45 9.17 -1.87 -0.79
C LEU A 45 10.64 -2.01 -0.36
N TYR A 46 11.23 -0.94 0.20
CA TYR A 46 12.59 -0.97 0.76
C TYR A 46 12.71 -1.90 1.98
N GLY A 47 11.62 -2.07 2.73
CA GLY A 47 11.55 -2.99 3.86
C GLY A 47 11.34 -4.46 3.48
N GLY A 48 11.42 -4.82 2.20
CA GLY A 48 11.24 -6.21 1.73
C GLY A 48 9.80 -6.71 1.80
N ARG A 49 8.81 -5.81 1.86
CA ARG A 49 7.38 -6.15 1.96
C ARG A 49 6.62 -5.75 0.68
N PRO A 50 6.83 -6.46 -0.44
CA PRO A 50 6.31 -6.06 -1.76
C PRO A 50 4.78 -6.07 -1.81
N TRP A 51 4.13 -7.04 -1.16
CA TRP A 51 2.67 -7.12 -1.12
C TRP A 51 2.01 -5.96 -0.38
N GLU A 52 2.61 -5.54 0.73
CA GLU A 52 2.14 -4.34 1.44
C GLU A 52 2.38 -3.09 0.59
N ALA A 53 3.51 -2.99 -0.12
CA ALA A 53 3.77 -1.88 -1.02
C ALA A 53 2.72 -1.77 -2.14
N LEU A 54 2.36 -2.89 -2.78
CA LEU A 54 1.29 -2.93 -3.79
C LEU A 54 -0.07 -2.52 -3.22
N ALA A 55 -0.36 -2.92 -1.98
CA ALA A 55 -1.58 -2.51 -1.32
C ALA A 55 -1.67 -0.99 -1.11
N TRP A 56 -0.56 -0.36 -0.69
CA TRP A 56 -0.47 1.09 -0.58
C TRP A 56 -0.57 1.79 -1.94
N LEU A 57 0.01 1.21 -3.00
CA LEU A 57 -0.15 1.71 -4.37
C LEU A 57 -1.60 1.62 -4.86
N ALA A 58 -2.33 0.57 -4.49
CA ALA A 58 -3.76 0.50 -4.80
C ALA A 58 -4.51 1.68 -4.15
N TRP A 59 -4.17 2.06 -2.91
CA TRP A 59 -4.79 3.24 -2.26
C TRP A 59 -4.41 4.57 -2.93
N VAL A 60 -3.24 4.67 -3.57
CA VAL A 60 -2.94 5.80 -4.47
C VAL A 60 -3.93 5.84 -5.63
N GLY A 61 -4.25 4.70 -6.24
CA GLY A 61 -5.26 4.60 -7.29
C GLY A 61 -6.65 5.07 -6.83
N ALA A 62 -7.05 4.72 -5.61
CA ALA A 62 -8.30 5.22 -5.02
C ALA A 62 -8.27 6.74 -4.85
N ALA A 63 -7.17 7.30 -4.34
CA ALA A 63 -7.00 8.75 -4.23
C ALA A 63 -7.05 9.47 -5.59
N VAL A 64 -6.39 8.92 -6.62
CA VAL A 64 -6.40 9.47 -7.98
C VAL A 64 -7.82 9.45 -8.59
N SER A 65 -8.59 8.40 -8.31
CA SER A 65 -9.96 8.29 -8.85
C SER A 65 -10.88 9.41 -8.38
N ILE A 66 -10.69 9.93 -7.16
CA ILE A 66 -11.41 11.09 -6.61
C ILE A 66 -11.13 12.36 -7.43
N VAL A 67 -9.92 12.49 -7.95
CA VAL A 67 -9.47 13.70 -8.67
C VAL A 67 -9.82 13.65 -10.15
N VAL A 68 -9.65 12.49 -10.78
CA VAL A 68 -9.65 12.36 -12.24
C VAL A 68 -11.00 11.90 -12.81
N VAL A 69 -11.82 11.20 -12.03
CA VAL A 69 -13.08 10.61 -12.52
C VAL A 69 -14.27 11.30 -11.86
N PRO A 70 -15.05 12.13 -12.58
CA PRO A 70 -16.12 12.96 -12.00
C PRO A 70 -17.42 12.19 -11.64
N GLY A 71 -17.30 10.92 -11.22
CA GLY A 71 -18.43 10.08 -10.79
C GLY A 71 -18.84 9.00 -11.79
N GLY A 72 -19.99 8.37 -11.53
CA GLY A 72 -20.56 7.29 -12.34
C GLY A 72 -19.94 5.90 -12.10
N ALA A 73 -20.33 4.93 -12.93
CA ALA A 73 -19.81 3.57 -12.89
C ALA A 73 -18.26 3.46 -12.91
N PRO A 74 -17.51 4.20 -13.76
CA PRO A 74 -16.06 4.11 -13.77
C PRO A 74 -15.43 4.61 -12.46
N PHE A 75 -16.00 5.64 -11.83
CA PHE A 75 -15.55 6.11 -10.51
C PHE A 75 -15.73 5.02 -9.46
N VAL A 76 -16.92 4.40 -9.40
CA VAL A 76 -17.22 3.34 -8.42
C VAL A 76 -16.24 2.18 -8.58
N VAL A 77 -16.01 1.72 -9.80
CA VAL A 77 -15.08 0.61 -10.06
C VAL A 77 -13.65 0.98 -9.69
N ALA A 78 -13.17 2.15 -10.12
CA ALA A 78 -11.80 2.59 -9.82
C ALA A 78 -11.60 2.80 -8.32
N PHE A 79 -12.48 3.55 -7.67
CA PHE A 79 -12.39 3.86 -6.25
C PHE A 79 -12.50 2.60 -5.39
N PHE A 80 -13.61 1.86 -5.50
CA PHE A 80 -13.84 0.69 -4.64
C PHE A 80 -12.95 -0.50 -5.02
N GLY A 81 -12.63 -0.68 -6.30
CA GLY A 81 -11.68 -1.72 -6.72
C GLY A 81 -10.30 -1.48 -6.13
N CYS A 82 -9.80 -0.25 -6.19
CA CYS A 82 -8.55 0.13 -5.55
C CYS A 82 -8.60 0.07 -4.02
N LEU A 83 -9.68 0.56 -3.41
CA LEU A 83 -9.85 0.59 -1.95
C LEU A 83 -9.88 -0.83 -1.37
N LEU A 84 -10.78 -1.67 -1.88
CA LEU A 84 -10.97 -3.05 -1.44
C LEU A 84 -9.79 -3.93 -1.85
N GLY A 85 -9.22 -3.72 -3.05
CA GLY A 85 -8.03 -4.41 -3.49
C GLY A 85 -6.83 -4.13 -2.59
N GLY A 86 -6.58 -2.87 -2.24
CA GLY A 86 -5.54 -2.50 -1.30
C GLY A 86 -5.79 -3.07 0.11
N LEU A 87 -7.02 -2.98 0.61
CA LEU A 87 -7.36 -3.55 1.91
C LEU A 87 -7.15 -5.08 1.95
N GLY A 88 -7.61 -5.77 0.90
CA GLY A 88 -7.45 -7.22 0.76
C GLY A 88 -5.98 -7.62 0.68
N LEU A 89 -5.17 -6.91 -0.10
CA LEU A 89 -3.73 -7.16 -0.18
C LEU A 89 -3.01 -6.92 1.15
N LEU A 90 -3.34 -5.83 1.88
CA LEU A 90 -2.78 -5.58 3.21
C LEU A 90 -3.11 -6.72 4.17
N LEU A 91 -4.36 -7.17 4.19
CA LEU A 91 -4.81 -8.24 5.07
C LEU A 91 -4.16 -9.58 4.69
N ALA A 92 -4.15 -9.93 3.41
CA ALA A 92 -3.54 -11.17 2.91
C ALA A 92 -2.02 -11.18 3.17
N ALA A 93 -1.34 -10.05 3.01
CA ALA A 93 0.08 -9.92 3.33
C ALA A 93 0.33 -10.11 4.84
N ARG A 94 -0.50 -9.51 5.70
CA ARG A 94 -0.35 -9.61 7.17
C ARG A 94 -0.73 -10.97 7.74
N LEU A 95 -1.62 -11.70 7.07
CA LEU A 95 -1.98 -13.07 7.41
C LEU A 95 -1.01 -14.10 6.82
N GLU A 96 0.07 -13.67 6.16
CA GLU A 96 1.06 -14.55 5.51
C GLU A 96 0.42 -15.49 4.47
N TRP A 97 -0.71 -15.07 3.88
CA TRP A 97 -1.39 -15.83 2.82
C TRP A 97 -0.72 -15.67 1.46
N LEU A 98 0.13 -14.66 1.31
CA LEU A 98 0.82 -14.35 0.07
C LEU A 98 2.25 -14.91 0.10
N PRO A 99 2.71 -15.54 -0.99
CA PRO A 99 4.02 -16.17 -1.04
C PRO A 99 5.14 -15.13 -0.88
N SER A 100 6.22 -15.51 -0.20
CA SER A 100 7.45 -14.72 -0.23
C SER A 100 8.07 -14.83 -1.62
N ILE A 101 7.93 -13.77 -2.41
CA ILE A 101 8.47 -13.68 -3.78
C ILE A 101 9.84 -13.00 -3.83
N TRP A 102 10.32 -12.47 -2.70
CA TRP A 102 11.59 -11.72 -2.61
C TRP A 102 12.66 -12.42 -1.77
N ASP A 103 12.32 -13.46 -1.02
CA ASP A 103 13.31 -14.36 -0.43
C ASP A 103 13.83 -15.25 -1.55
N ALA A 104 14.93 -14.83 -2.20
CA ALA A 104 15.64 -15.68 -3.12
C ALA A 104 16.14 -16.91 -2.33
N THR A 105 15.68 -18.11 -2.70
CA THR A 105 16.33 -19.36 -2.31
C THR A 105 17.81 -19.21 -2.67
N GLU A 106 18.70 -19.21 -1.68
CA GLU A 106 20.14 -19.25 -1.95
C GLU A 106 20.39 -20.40 -2.93
N PRO A 107 21.12 -20.17 -4.04
CA PRO A 107 21.44 -21.24 -4.97
C PRO A 107 22.18 -22.30 -4.16
N ALA A 108 21.62 -23.52 -4.12
CA ALA A 108 22.24 -24.66 -3.48
C ALA A 108 23.70 -24.70 -3.93
N GLU A 109 24.64 -24.61 -2.98
CA GLU A 109 26.06 -24.80 -3.24
C GLU A 109 26.20 -26.07 -4.07
N VAL A 110 26.52 -25.90 -5.35
CA VAL A 110 26.90 -27.01 -6.21
C VAL A 110 28.27 -27.41 -5.69
N ASP A 111 28.32 -28.50 -4.92
CA ASP A 111 29.53 -29.12 -4.42
C ASP A 111 30.38 -29.63 -5.61
N GLU A 112 31.13 -28.72 -6.23
CA GLU A 112 32.16 -28.99 -7.24
C GLU A 112 33.42 -29.59 -6.59
N ARG A 113 33.26 -30.64 -5.78
CA ARG A 113 34.37 -31.45 -5.26
C ARG A 113 34.13 -32.93 -5.52
N ALA A 114 34.17 -33.30 -6.80
CA ALA A 114 34.32 -34.69 -7.20
C ALA A 114 35.18 -34.81 -8.45
N ASP A 115 36.45 -34.40 -8.33
CA ASP A 115 37.55 -34.80 -9.23
C ASP A 115 38.63 -35.52 -8.43
#